data_AF-A0A7X9HI60-F1
#
_entry.id   AF-A0A7X9HI60-F1
#
_cell.length_a   1.000
_cell.length_b   1.000
_cell.length_c   1.000
_cell.angle_alpha   90.00
_cell.angle_beta   90.00
_cell.angle_gamma   90.00
#
_symmetry.space_group_name_H-M   'P 1'
#
loop_
_entity.id
_entity.type
_entity.pdbx_description
1 polymer ?
#
loop_
_entity_poly.entity_id
_entity_poly.type
_entity_poly.pdbx_seq_one_letter_code
_entity_poly.pdbx_strand_id
1 'polypeptide(L)'
;MIQETYLKEILEPVIRDNQLLLVDVHITPQNRITIVIDSIKGVTIDDCVLVNRYVEERLDRESEDFHLEVSSPGADQPLKIREQYLKHRGRKMQIELLTGKQLTGTLREVSEEGIILEQEIPDGKKKNSEGKGSGIVSLGWEEIKQGKVIISFK
;
A
#
# COMPACT_ATOMS: atom_id res chain seq x y z
N MET A 1 -25.53 -4.76 -11.69
CA MET A 1 -24.09 -4.47 -11.79
C MET A 1 -23.62 -4.08 -10.41
N ILE A 2 -22.74 -4.88 -9.83
CA ILE A 2 -22.15 -4.63 -8.51
C ILE A 2 -21.30 -3.36 -8.58
N GLN A 3 -21.47 -2.47 -7.60
CA GLN A 3 -20.74 -1.19 -7.54
C GLN A 3 -19.59 -1.26 -6.53
N GLU A 4 -18.46 -0.61 -6.86
CA GLU A 4 -17.29 -0.55 -5.96
C GLU A 4 -17.61 0.09 -4.61
N THR A 5 -18.45 1.13 -4.59
CA THR A 5 -18.88 1.80 -3.35
C THR A 5 -19.59 0.83 -2.41
N TYR A 6 -20.52 0.04 -2.93
CA TYR A 6 -21.27 -0.96 -2.16
C TYR A 6 -20.34 -2.04 -1.58
N LEU A 7 -19.37 -2.51 -2.37
CA LEU A 7 -18.37 -3.47 -1.89
C LEU A 7 -17.51 -2.91 -0.76
N LYS A 8 -17.10 -1.63 -0.85
CA LYS A 8 -16.33 -0.97 0.21
C LYS A 8 -17.11 -0.91 1.52
N GLU A 9 -18.40 -0.58 1.46
CA GLU A 9 -19.29 -0.58 2.63
C GLU A 9 -19.45 -1.96 3.24
N ILE A 10 -19.62 -3.00 2.41
CA ILE A 10 -19.67 -4.39 2.87
C ILE A 10 -18.37 -4.76 3.60
N LEU A 11 -17.22 -4.42 3.02
CA LEU A 11 -15.91 -4.83 3.51
C LEU A 11 -15.50 -4.13 4.82
N GLU A 12 -15.98 -2.91 5.05
CA GLU A 12 -15.61 -2.10 6.21
C GLU A 12 -15.59 -2.85 7.56
N PRO A 13 -16.67 -3.55 7.99
CA PRO A 13 -16.67 -4.32 9.24
C PRO A 13 -15.61 -5.42 9.29
N VAL A 14 -15.51 -6.27 8.25
CA VAL A 14 -14.55 -7.39 8.27
C VAL A 14 -13.11 -6.90 8.26
N ILE A 15 -12.84 -5.80 7.58
CA ILE A 15 -11.52 -5.16 7.56
C ILE A 15 -11.18 -4.61 8.95
N ARG A 16 -12.11 -3.88 9.57
CA ARG A 16 -11.95 -3.26 10.89
C ARG A 16 -11.74 -4.30 11.99
N ASP A 17 -12.60 -5.31 12.06
CA ASP A 17 -12.62 -6.29 13.15
C ASP A 17 -11.37 -7.19 13.15
N ASN A 18 -10.76 -7.38 11.99
CA ASN A 18 -9.58 -8.23 11.81
C ASN A 18 -8.28 -7.42 11.68
N GLN A 19 -8.30 -6.10 11.89
CA GLN A 19 -7.13 -5.22 11.78
C GLN A 19 -6.44 -5.31 10.39
N LEU A 20 -7.25 -5.55 9.37
CA LEU A 20 -6.81 -5.55 7.98
C LEU A 20 -6.87 -4.13 7.42
N LEU A 21 -6.28 -3.96 6.25
CA LEU A 21 -6.25 -2.72 5.48
C LEU A 21 -6.81 -3.02 4.10
N LEU A 22 -7.83 -2.27 3.68
CA LEU A 22 -8.33 -2.36 2.31
C LEU A 22 -7.43 -1.52 1.40
N VAL A 23 -6.65 -2.19 0.55
CA VAL A 23 -5.69 -1.54 -0.35
C VAL A 23 -6.34 -1.13 -1.66
N ASP A 24 -7.15 -2.03 -2.23
CA ASP A 24 -7.82 -1.77 -3.49
C ASP A 24 -9.06 -2.65 -3.66
N VAL A 25 -10.03 -2.15 -4.42
CA VAL A 25 -11.20 -2.88 -4.89
C VAL A 25 -11.41 -2.49 -6.34
N HIS A 26 -11.44 -3.49 -7.22
CA HIS A 26 -11.66 -3.27 -8.63
C HIS A 26 -12.73 -4.22 -9.17
N ILE A 27 -13.63 -3.70 -10.00
CA ILE A 27 -14.66 -4.49 -10.68
C ILE A 27 -14.52 -4.29 -12.19
N THR A 28 -14.38 -5.39 -12.94
CA THR A 28 -14.38 -5.33 -14.41
C THR A 28 -15.81 -5.41 -14.97
N PRO A 29 -16.04 -5.00 -16.24
CA PRO A 29 -17.35 -5.15 -16.89
C PRO A 29 -17.87 -6.59 -16.98
N GLN A 30 -17.00 -7.60 -16.80
CA GLN A 30 -17.37 -9.02 -16.76
C GLN A 30 -17.68 -9.50 -15.33
N ASN A 31 -17.99 -8.59 -14.40
CA ASN A 31 -18.23 -8.88 -12.99
C ASN A 31 -17.09 -9.66 -12.32
N ARG A 32 -15.84 -9.38 -12.71
CA ARG A 32 -14.68 -9.87 -11.96
C ARG A 32 -14.32 -8.86 -10.90
N ILE A 33 -14.46 -9.27 -9.64
CA ILE A 33 -14.19 -8.50 -8.44
C ILE A 33 -12.82 -8.92 -7.92
N THR A 34 -11.91 -7.97 -7.82
CA THR A 34 -10.60 -8.17 -7.20
C THR A 34 -10.49 -7.28 -5.97
N ILE A 35 -10.23 -7.89 -4.82
CA ILE A 35 -10.05 -7.22 -3.54
C ILE A 35 -8.61 -7.44 -3.10
N VAL A 36 -7.91 -6.35 -2.85
CA VAL A 36 -6.54 -6.38 -2.34
C VAL A 36 -6.55 -5.94 -0.88
N ILE A 37 -6.15 -6.83 0.01
CA ILE A 37 -6.06 -6.59 1.45
C ILE A 37 -4.61 -6.58 1.92
N ASP A 38 -4.33 -5.85 2.99
CA ASP A 38 -3.02 -5.81 3.63
C ASP A 38 -3.17 -5.82 5.15
N SER A 39 -2.06 -5.93 5.86
CA SER A 39 -2.02 -5.87 7.32
C SER A 39 -0.64 -5.40 7.76
N ILE A 40 -0.60 -4.69 8.89
CA ILE A 40 0.67 -4.26 9.50
C ILE A 40 1.53 -5.47 9.90
N LYS A 41 0.89 -6.59 10.28
CA LYS A 41 1.58 -7.84 10.66
C LYS A 41 1.82 -8.80 9.50
N GLY A 42 1.41 -8.42 8.29
CA GLY A 42 1.36 -9.30 7.13
C GLY A 42 0.00 -9.99 7.01
N VAL A 43 -0.34 -10.38 5.78
CA VAL A 43 -1.59 -11.07 5.42
C VAL A 43 -1.32 -12.56 5.34
N THR A 44 -2.21 -13.34 5.94
CA THR A 44 -2.22 -14.80 5.86
C THR A 44 -3.22 -15.30 4.83
N ILE A 45 -3.13 -16.58 4.46
CA ILE A 45 -4.12 -17.21 3.57
C ILE A 45 -5.51 -17.20 4.24
N ASP A 46 -5.56 -17.39 5.56
CA ASP A 46 -6.80 -17.39 6.33
C ASP A 46 -7.50 -16.03 6.30
N ASP A 47 -6.74 -14.92 6.34
CA ASP A 47 -7.30 -13.57 6.18
C ASP A 47 -7.99 -13.40 4.83
N CYS A 48 -7.37 -13.89 3.75
CA CYS A 48 -7.97 -13.85 2.42
C CYS A 48 -9.24 -14.71 2.35
N VAL A 49 -9.21 -15.91 2.93
CA VAL A 49 -10.38 -16.81 2.97
C VAL A 49 -11.53 -16.19 3.77
N LEU A 50 -11.21 -15.56 4.89
CA LEU A 50 -12.17 -14.88 5.76
C LEU A 50 -12.88 -13.75 5.01
N VAL A 51 -12.12 -12.87 4.35
CA VAL A 51 -12.70 -11.77 3.56
C VAL A 51 -13.50 -12.31 2.37
N ASN A 52 -13.00 -13.35 1.69
CA ASN A 52 -13.72 -13.97 0.58
C ASN A 52 -15.10 -14.49 1.02
N ARG A 53 -15.15 -15.32 2.08
CA ARG A 53 -16.41 -15.85 2.62
C ARG A 53 -17.36 -14.75 3.05
N TYR A 54 -16.84 -13.72 3.72
CA TYR A 54 -17.62 -12.59 4.20
C TYR A 54 -18.36 -11.87 3.06
N VAL A 55 -17.71 -11.70 1.91
CA VAL A 55 -18.29 -11.10 0.71
C VAL A 55 -19.27 -12.06 0.02
N GLU A 56 -18.92 -13.33 -0.12
CA GLU A 56 -19.78 -14.37 -0.71
C GLU A 56 -21.13 -14.51 0.01
N GLU A 57 -21.15 -14.38 1.34
CA GLU A 57 -22.38 -14.44 2.14
C GLU A 57 -23.30 -13.22 1.94
N ARG A 58 -22.77 -12.12 1.40
CA ARG A 58 -23.49 -10.84 1.25
C ARG A 58 -23.83 -10.50 -0.19
N LEU A 59 -23.09 -11.08 -1.15
CA LEU A 59 -23.39 -10.97 -2.56
C LEU A 59 -24.23 -12.16 -2.99
N ASP A 60 -25.38 -11.89 -3.58
CA ASP A 60 -26.28 -12.93 -4.08
C ASP A 60 -25.85 -13.39 -5.48
N ARG A 61 -25.18 -14.55 -5.54
CA ARG A 61 -24.76 -15.20 -6.79
C ARG A 61 -25.92 -15.63 -7.69
N GLU A 62 -27.12 -15.84 -7.14
CA GLU A 62 -28.28 -16.20 -7.95
C GLU A 62 -28.81 -14.98 -8.72
N SER A 63 -28.58 -13.78 -8.18
CA SER A 63 -29.00 -12.52 -8.81
C SER A 63 -28.04 -12.05 -9.90
N GLU A 64 -26.72 -12.16 -9.69
CA GLU A 64 -25.68 -11.77 -10.64
C GLU A 64 -24.49 -12.73 -10.58
N ASP A 65 -24.07 -13.26 -11.73
CA ASP A 65 -22.84 -14.05 -11.82
C ASP A 65 -21.62 -13.15 -11.68
N PHE A 66 -20.67 -13.58 -10.83
CA PHE A 66 -19.43 -12.86 -10.56
C PHE A 66 -18.28 -13.81 -10.23
N HIS A 67 -17.07 -13.34 -10.52
CA HIS A 67 -15.84 -13.97 -10.07
C HIS A 67 -15.23 -13.12 -8.96
N LEU A 68 -14.93 -13.72 -7.81
CA LEU A 68 -14.32 -13.03 -6.67
C LEU A 68 -12.91 -13.55 -6.44
N GLU A 69 -11.97 -12.61 -6.31
CA GLU A 69 -10.58 -12.88 -5.97
C GLU A 69 -10.14 -11.96 -4.84
N VAL A 70 -9.64 -12.55 -3.75
CA VAL A 70 -9.07 -11.82 -2.61
C VAL A 70 -7.60 -12.17 -2.48
N SER A 71 -6.74 -11.17 -2.45
CA SER A 71 -5.29 -11.36 -2.37
C SER A 71 -4.59 -10.27 -1.58
N SER A 72 -3.33 -10.52 -1.21
CA SER A 72 -2.42 -9.50 -0.71
C SER A 72 -1.74 -8.74 -1.85
N PRO A 73 -1.27 -7.50 -1.65
CA PRO A 73 -0.46 -6.81 -2.65
C PRO A 73 0.81 -7.61 -2.94
N GLY A 74 1.16 -7.74 -4.23
CA GLY A 74 2.41 -8.36 -4.67
C GLY A 74 3.62 -7.61 -4.11
N ALA A 75 4.72 -8.33 -3.85
CA ALA A 75 5.90 -7.77 -3.18
C ALA A 75 6.59 -6.63 -3.98
N ASP A 76 6.37 -6.58 -5.29
CA ASP A 76 6.89 -5.60 -6.24
C ASP A 76 5.90 -4.48 -6.59
N GLN A 77 4.68 -4.56 -6.05
CA GLN A 77 3.62 -3.60 -6.34
C GLN A 77 3.89 -2.25 -5.65
N PRO A 78 3.49 -1.14 -6.28
CA PRO A 78 3.52 0.15 -5.62
C PRO A 78 2.57 0.18 -4.43
N LEU A 79 2.99 0.89 -3.39
CA LEU A 79 2.16 1.19 -2.23
C LEU A 79 1.06 2.15 -2.66
N LYS A 80 -0.19 1.80 -2.35
CA LYS A 80 -1.38 2.57 -2.71
C LYS A 80 -1.93 3.40 -1.55
N ILE A 81 -1.75 2.94 -0.31
CA ILE A 81 -2.29 3.58 0.89
C ILE A 81 -1.18 3.95 1.88
N ARG A 82 -1.43 4.95 2.73
CA ARG A 82 -0.44 5.51 3.68
C ARG A 82 0.01 4.48 4.71
N GLU A 83 -0.91 3.62 5.15
CA GLU A 83 -0.69 2.57 6.15
C GLU A 83 0.35 1.55 5.68
N GLN A 84 0.50 1.37 4.36
CA GLN A 84 1.55 0.52 3.81
C GLN A 84 2.95 1.11 3.99
N TYR A 85 3.08 2.45 4.01
CA TYR A 85 4.36 3.10 4.29
C TYR A 85 4.74 2.88 5.77
N LEU A 86 3.77 2.95 6.69
CA LEU A 86 4.00 2.73 8.12
C LEU A 86 4.65 1.38 8.39
N LYS A 87 4.14 0.29 7.78
CA LYS A 87 4.74 -1.06 7.95
C LYS A 87 6.12 -1.22 7.30
N HIS A 88 6.52 -0.30 6.42
CA HIS A 88 7.80 -0.35 5.72
C HIS A 88 8.83 0.67 6.25
N ARG A 89 8.54 1.31 7.38
CA ARG A 89 9.53 2.13 8.09
C ARG A 89 10.81 1.32 8.37
N GLY A 90 11.95 1.92 8.10
CA GLY A 90 13.28 1.32 8.18
C GLY A 90 13.71 0.54 6.93
N ARG A 91 12.84 0.35 5.94
CA ARG A 91 13.18 -0.34 4.68
C ARG A 91 13.64 0.65 3.63
N LYS A 92 14.42 0.15 2.67
CA LYS A 92 14.83 0.91 1.48
C LYS A 92 13.66 0.98 0.51
N MET A 93 13.32 2.20 0.10
CA MET A 93 12.18 2.52 -0.75
C MET A 93 12.67 3.31 -1.98
N GLN A 94 11.97 3.12 -3.09
CA GLN A 94 11.99 4.01 -4.24
C GLN A 94 10.69 4.80 -4.27
N ILE A 95 10.78 6.12 -4.24
CA ILE A 95 9.65 7.04 -4.30
C ILE A 95 9.68 7.76 -5.64
N GLU A 96 8.60 7.66 -6.40
CA GLU A 96 8.38 8.47 -7.59
C GLU A 96 7.55 9.69 -7.19
N LEU A 97 8.04 10.89 -7.51
CA LEU A 97 7.34 12.14 -7.29
C LEU A 97 6.38 12.45 -8.44
N LEU A 98 5.39 13.30 -8.22
CA LEU A 98 4.50 13.81 -9.28
C LEU A 98 5.27 14.50 -10.42
N THR A 99 6.43 15.06 -10.12
CA THR A 99 7.34 15.66 -11.12
C THR A 99 8.01 14.64 -12.04
N GLY A 100 7.85 13.34 -11.78
CA GLY A 100 8.52 12.24 -12.48
C GLY A 100 9.92 11.92 -11.95
N LYS A 101 10.44 12.72 -11.01
CA LYS A 101 11.73 12.44 -10.35
C LYS A 101 11.60 11.23 -9.43
N GLN A 102 12.61 10.35 -9.45
CA GLN A 102 12.70 9.20 -8.56
C GLN A 102 13.74 9.45 -7.46
N LEU A 103 13.37 9.12 -6.22
CA LEU A 103 14.23 9.21 -5.05
C LEU A 103 14.33 7.82 -4.42
N THR A 104 15.56 7.41 -4.10
CA THR A 104 15.82 6.17 -3.39
C THR A 104 16.45 6.49 -2.04
N GLY A 105 15.99 5.80 -0.99
CA GLY A 105 16.50 5.97 0.36
C GLY A 105 15.79 5.08 1.37
N THR A 106 16.19 5.17 2.63
CA THR A 106 15.57 4.45 3.74
C THR A 106 14.41 5.27 4.30
N LEU A 107 13.21 4.68 4.40
CA LEU A 107 12.05 5.33 4.98
C LEU A 107 12.22 5.48 6.49
N ARG A 108 12.41 6.70 6.99
CA ARG A 108 12.66 6.96 8.42
C ARG A 108 11.40 7.23 9.20
N GLU A 109 10.50 8.02 8.64
CA GLU A 109 9.27 8.46 9.32
C GLU A 109 8.11 8.52 8.32
N VAL A 110 6.90 8.31 8.85
CA VAL A 110 5.63 8.44 8.13
C VAL A 110 4.69 9.16 9.09
N SER A 111 4.11 10.26 8.63
CA SER A 111 3.20 11.12 9.38
C SER A 111 1.94 11.43 8.56
N GLU A 112 1.03 12.19 9.13
CA GLU A 112 -0.16 12.66 8.42
C GLU A 112 0.19 13.64 7.28
N GLU A 113 1.32 14.33 7.38
CA GLU A 113 1.77 15.31 6.40
C GLU A 113 2.58 14.66 5.27
N GLY A 114 3.33 13.59 5.55
CA GLY A 114 4.17 12.97 4.54
C GLY A 114 5.09 11.87 5.05
N ILE A 115 6.26 11.77 4.41
CA ILE A 115 7.32 10.82 4.79
C ILE A 115 8.67 11.52 4.89
N ILE A 116 9.55 10.95 5.70
CA ILE A 116 10.97 11.32 5.73
C ILE A 116 11.79 10.19 5.12
N LEU A 117 12.51 10.49 4.04
CA LEU A 117 13.39 9.56 3.33
C LEU A 117 14.86 9.95 3.57
N GLU A 118 15.65 9.00 4.05
CA GLU A 118 17.10 9.18 4.22
C GLU A 118 17.85 8.61 3.02
N GLN A 119 18.52 9.47 2.26
CA GLN A 119 19.30 9.06 1.10
C GLN A 119 20.76 8.77 1.50
N GLU A 120 21.29 7.65 1.00
CA GLU A 120 22.72 7.33 1.06
C GLU A 120 23.45 8.24 0.07
N ILE A 121 24.21 9.22 0.57
CA ILE A 121 25.06 10.08 -0.26
C ILE A 121 26.40 9.38 -0.45
N PRO A 122 26.90 9.19 -1.69
CA PRO A 122 28.27 8.73 -1.92
C PRO A 122 29.26 9.75 -1.32
N ASP A 123 30.31 9.27 -0.63
CA ASP A 123 31.27 9.99 0.23
C ASP A 123 31.97 11.27 -0.32
N GLY A 124 31.64 11.75 -1.53
CA GLY A 124 32.29 12.90 -2.18
C GLY A 124 31.55 14.25 -2.16
N LYS A 125 30.32 14.36 -1.62
CA LYS A 125 29.55 15.63 -1.63
C LYS A 125 28.90 15.96 -0.28
N LYS A 126 29.71 16.18 0.76
CA LYS A 126 29.27 16.97 1.93
C LYS A 126 29.43 18.45 1.60
N LYS A 127 28.33 19.15 1.36
CA LYS A 127 28.31 20.63 1.39
C LYS A 127 27.26 21.12 2.38
N ASN A 128 27.80 21.59 3.51
CA ASN A 128 27.44 22.78 4.27
C ASN A 128 25.95 23.01 4.59
N SER A 129 25.52 22.51 5.75
CA SER A 129 24.99 23.29 6.87
C SER A 129 24.64 22.31 8.00
N GLU A 130 25.24 22.52 9.18
CA GLU A 130 24.84 21.99 10.49
C GLU A 130 24.31 20.54 10.55
N GLY A 131 25.24 19.58 10.55
CA GLY A 131 25.15 18.34 11.33
C GLY A 131 24.07 17.31 10.96
N LYS A 132 24.33 16.48 9.92
CA LYS A 132 24.23 14.99 9.95
C LYS A 132 24.51 14.42 8.55
N GLY A 133 25.30 13.35 8.49
CA GLY A 133 25.88 12.77 7.28
C GLY A 133 24.97 11.90 6.42
N SER A 134 23.69 12.25 6.27
CA SER A 134 22.76 11.58 5.37
C SER A 134 21.81 12.62 4.77
N GLY A 135 21.46 12.51 3.48
CA GLY A 135 20.53 13.43 2.83
C GLY A 135 19.12 13.15 3.32
N ILE A 136 18.68 13.80 4.38
CA ILE A 136 17.29 13.71 4.87
C ILE A 136 16.42 14.53 3.93
N VAL A 137 15.42 13.90 3.33
CA VAL A 137 14.43 14.53 2.45
C VAL A 137 13.06 14.34 3.07
N SER A 138 12.37 15.44 3.35
CA SER A 138 10.96 15.43 3.73
C SER A 138 10.12 15.56 2.46
N LEU A 139 9.10 14.71 2.32
CA LEU A 139 8.20 14.69 1.17
C LEU A 139 6.75 14.72 1.66
N GLY A 140 5.98 15.71 1.22
CA GLY A 140 4.54 15.75 1.43
C GLY A 140 3.82 14.67 0.61
N TRP A 141 2.65 14.21 1.07
CA TRP A 141 1.85 13.23 0.32
C TRP A 141 1.44 13.73 -1.07
N GLU A 142 1.25 15.05 -1.21
CA GLU A 142 0.96 15.74 -2.46
C GLU A 142 2.14 15.74 -3.45
N GLU A 143 3.37 15.47 -2.99
CA GLU A 143 4.53 15.37 -3.87
C GLU A 143 4.73 13.95 -4.39
N ILE A 144 4.14 12.96 -3.72
CA ILE A 144 4.39 11.54 -3.96
C ILE A 144 3.38 11.01 -4.98
N LYS A 145 3.89 10.46 -6.07
CA LYS A 145 3.08 9.73 -7.05
C LYS A 145 2.86 8.29 -6.62
N GLN A 146 3.94 7.60 -6.23
CA GLN A 146 3.90 6.22 -5.75
C GLN A 146 5.21 5.86 -5.02
N GLY A 147 5.15 4.87 -4.13
CA GLY A 147 6.31 4.29 -3.48
C GLY A 147 6.43 2.80 -3.78
N LYS A 148 7.65 2.28 -3.90
CA LYS A 148 7.94 0.85 -4.06
C LYS A 148 9.01 0.42 -3.08
N VAL A 149 8.82 -0.75 -2.47
CA VAL A 149 9.85 -1.35 -1.62
C VAL A 149 10.96 -1.91 -2.51
N ILE A 150 12.21 -1.57 -2.21
CA ILE A 150 13.35 -2.21 -2.86
C ILE A 150 13.68 -3.48 -2.08
N ILE A 151 13.41 -4.63 -2.69
CA ILE A 151 13.78 -5.94 -2.14
C ILE A 151 15.23 -6.20 -2.52
N SER A 152 16.12 -6.21 -1.54
CA SER A 152 17.50 -6.66 -1.71
C SER A 152 17.63 -8.03 -1.09
N PHE A 153 17.91 -9.03 -1.93
CA PHE A 153 18.37 -10.34 -1.48
C PHE A 153 19.87 -10.19 -1.20
N LYS A 154 20.25 -10.25 0.08
CA LYS A 154 21.65 -10.42 0.50
C LYS A 154 21.92 -11.89 0.72
#